data_AF-A0AAD1ZWS8-F1
#
_entry.id   AF-A0AAD1ZWS8-F1
#
_cell.length_a   1.000
_cell.length_b   1.000
_cell.length_c   1.000
_cell.angle_alpha   90.00
_cell.angle_beta   90.00
_cell.angle_gamma   90.00
#
_symmetry.space_group_name_H-M   'P 1'
#
loop_
_entity.id
_entity.type
_entity.pdbx_description
1 polymer ?
#
loop_
_entity_poly.entity_id
_entity_poly.type
_entity_poly.pdbx_seq_one_letter_code
_entity_poly.pdbx_strand_id
1 'polypeptide(L)'
;MAEVETIYWTRRLFFVSEVFCSIVGCGARLKSLDDFEDHYHARHTASCSVCSRVYPTSRLLSLHVSEAHDSFFQAKVARGFAMYECLVEGCGVKLKTYKSRQQHLVDKHKFPSSFEFFKKAQPSKKQRQKVQHKQASHKTEEVSTAMQVEEETLDNIITAVSKLSTSDSPSSISFGRRHTQGFAFIPGAVQRERRSEFSASQTKG
;
A
#
# COMPACT_ATOMS: atom_id res chain seq x y z
N MET A 1 57.93 42.40 -4.18
CA MET A 1 57.13 42.04 -5.37
C MET A 1 56.22 40.89 -4.97
N ALA A 2 55.20 41.20 -4.16
CA ALA A 2 54.41 40.27 -3.38
C ALA A 2 52.92 40.43 -3.71
N GLU A 3 52.54 40.32 -4.99
CA GLU A 3 51.17 40.61 -5.44
C GLU A 3 50.64 39.68 -6.55
N VAL A 4 51.13 38.44 -6.67
CA VAL A 4 50.56 37.48 -7.64
C VAL A 4 50.12 36.13 -7.05
N GLU A 5 50.27 35.90 -5.74
CA GLU A 5 49.86 34.64 -5.08
C GLU A 5 48.47 34.71 -4.40
N THR A 6 47.66 35.72 -4.67
CA THR A 6 46.33 35.90 -4.05
C THR A 6 45.14 35.62 -4.95
N ILE A 7 45.36 35.28 -6.23
CA ILE A 7 44.26 35.08 -7.21
C ILE A 7 43.92 33.59 -7.41
N TYR A 8 44.77 32.65 -6.98
CA TYR A 8 44.55 31.21 -7.19
C TYR A 8 43.83 30.47 -6.04
N TRP A 9 43.38 31.18 -5.00
CA TRP A 9 42.52 30.61 -3.95
C TRP A 9 41.09 31.18 -3.89
N THR A 10 40.74 32.14 -4.74
CA THR A 10 39.36 32.70 -4.85
C THR A 10 38.55 32.11 -6.01
N ARG A 11 38.94 30.94 -6.49
CA ARG A 11 38.10 30.11 -7.37
C ARG A 11 37.96 28.68 -6.87
N ARG A 12 38.10 28.52 -5.55
CA ARG A 12 37.65 27.33 -4.82
C ARG A 12 36.14 27.29 -4.94
N LEU A 13 35.70 26.59 -5.99
CA LEU A 13 34.43 25.90 -6.11
C LEU A 13 33.55 26.16 -4.90
N PHE A 14 32.62 27.12 -5.03
CA PHE A 14 31.34 27.04 -4.34
C PHE A 14 30.68 25.77 -4.88
N PHE A 15 31.15 24.62 -4.42
CA PHE A 15 30.47 23.34 -4.56
C PHE A 15 29.30 23.45 -3.58
N VAL A 16 28.25 24.15 -4.02
CA VAL A 16 26.96 24.04 -3.35
C VAL A 16 26.59 22.57 -3.53
N SER A 17 26.86 21.79 -2.48
CA SER A 17 26.48 20.39 -2.42
C SER A 17 24.95 20.39 -2.42
N GLU A 18 24.33 20.26 -3.60
CA GLU A 18 22.88 20.13 -3.69
C GLU A 18 22.45 18.94 -2.81
N VAL A 19 21.57 19.21 -1.86
CA VAL A 19 21.03 18.20 -0.95
C VAL A 19 19.75 17.65 -1.57
N PHE A 20 19.66 16.33 -1.66
CA PHE A 20 18.49 15.65 -2.22
C PHE A 20 17.62 15.09 -1.12
N CYS A 21 16.31 15.24 -1.25
CA CYS A 21 15.39 14.59 -0.33
C CYS A 21 15.40 13.06 -0.56
N SER A 22 15.73 12.30 0.49
CA SER A 22 15.87 10.84 0.47
C SER A 22 14.54 10.09 0.47
N ILE A 23 13.42 10.79 0.63
CA ILE A 23 12.08 10.18 0.69
C ILE A 23 11.62 9.80 -0.71
N VAL A 24 11.27 8.51 -0.85
CA VAL A 24 10.81 7.91 -2.11
C VAL A 24 9.62 8.70 -2.66
N GLY A 25 9.79 9.24 -3.87
CA GLY A 25 8.75 10.00 -4.56
C GLY A 25 8.72 11.51 -4.27
N CYS A 26 9.60 12.02 -3.40
CA CYS A 26 9.74 13.48 -3.20
C CYS A 26 10.64 14.11 -4.27
N GLY A 27 11.90 13.66 -4.36
CA GLY A 27 12.85 14.12 -5.39
C GLY A 27 13.22 15.61 -5.32
N ALA A 28 12.91 16.30 -4.21
CA ALA A 28 13.26 17.70 -4.02
C ALA A 28 14.79 17.88 -3.99
N ARG A 29 15.26 18.96 -4.63
CA ARG A 29 16.66 19.41 -4.60
C ARG A 29 16.73 20.71 -3.82
N LEU A 30 17.65 20.77 -2.88
CA LEU A 30 17.76 21.81 -1.88
C LEU A 30 19.18 22.34 -1.86
N LYS A 31 19.34 23.61 -1.49
CA LYS A 31 20.63 24.31 -1.61
C LYS A 31 21.49 24.22 -0.36
N SER A 32 20.89 23.89 0.78
CA SER A 32 21.55 23.75 2.08
C SER A 32 20.88 22.67 2.92
N LEU A 33 21.53 22.31 4.04
CA LEU A 33 20.94 21.41 5.03
C LEU A 33 19.76 22.05 5.77
N ASP A 34 19.81 23.36 6.07
CA ASP A 34 18.67 24.07 6.71
C ASP A 34 17.41 24.01 5.84
N ASP A 35 17.56 24.21 4.53
CA ASP A 35 16.46 24.11 3.54
C ASP A 35 15.90 22.68 3.49
N PHE A 36 16.74 21.66 3.73
CA PHE A 36 16.29 20.27 3.87
C PHE A 36 15.49 20.03 5.14
N GLU A 37 15.90 20.59 6.28
CA GLU A 37 15.15 20.48 7.53
C GLU A 37 13.77 21.13 7.41
N ASP A 38 13.72 22.37 6.91
CA ASP A 38 12.46 23.09 6.66
C ASP A 38 11.56 22.32 5.68
N HIS A 39 12.14 21.80 4.60
CA HIS A 39 11.44 20.95 3.64
C HIS A 39 10.87 19.69 4.31
N TYR A 40 11.68 18.98 5.09
CA TYR A 40 11.25 17.78 5.80
C TYR A 40 10.14 18.11 6.78
N HIS A 41 10.26 19.22 7.50
CA HIS A 41 9.27 19.68 8.46
C HIS A 41 7.94 20.02 7.79
N ALA A 42 7.99 20.72 6.66
CA ALA A 42 6.80 21.15 5.92
C ALA A 42 6.14 20.03 5.10
N ARG A 43 6.90 19.05 4.62
CA ARG A 43 6.43 18.07 3.64
C ARG A 43 6.37 16.64 4.13
N HIS A 44 7.11 16.29 5.18
CA HIS A 44 7.37 14.90 5.56
C HIS A 44 7.06 14.54 7.02
N THR A 45 6.79 15.53 7.88
CA THR A 45 6.43 15.31 9.29
C THR A 45 5.17 14.47 9.46
N ALA A 46 4.13 14.72 8.67
CA ALA A 46 2.89 13.97 8.71
C ALA A 46 2.99 12.66 7.92
N SER A 47 3.81 11.72 8.40
CA SER A 47 3.97 10.39 7.83
C SER A 47 3.26 9.29 8.62
N CYS A 48 2.67 8.33 7.92
CA CYS A 48 2.01 7.18 8.55
C CYS A 48 3.04 6.13 8.98
N SER A 49 3.02 5.74 10.24
CA SER A 49 3.91 4.70 10.77
C SER A 49 3.64 3.30 10.21
N VAL A 50 2.42 3.03 9.73
CA VAL A 50 2.02 1.69 9.25
C VAL A 50 2.36 1.46 7.78
N CYS A 51 2.15 2.46 6.92
CA CYS A 51 2.35 2.33 5.47
C CYS A 51 3.35 3.33 4.88
N SER A 52 4.00 4.14 5.72
CA SER A 52 5.03 5.12 5.34
C SER A 52 4.58 6.17 4.31
N ARG A 53 3.27 6.34 4.11
CA ARG A 53 2.72 7.40 3.26
C ARG A 53 2.83 8.75 3.95
N VAL A 54 3.18 9.76 3.18
CA VAL A 54 3.35 11.13 3.65
C VAL A 54 2.13 11.96 3.23
N TYR A 55 1.63 12.79 4.15
CA TYR A 55 0.45 13.62 3.98
C TYR A 55 0.80 15.11 4.08
N PRO A 56 0.10 16.00 3.36
CA PRO A 56 0.36 17.44 3.43
C PRO A 56 0.03 18.07 4.79
N THR A 57 -0.93 17.51 5.53
CA THR A 57 -1.32 18.02 6.86
C THR A 57 -1.52 16.88 7.85
N SER A 58 -1.34 17.16 9.14
CA SER A 58 -1.56 16.20 10.22
C SER A 58 -3.00 15.68 10.24
N ARG A 59 -3.99 16.53 9.94
CA ARG A 59 -5.39 16.11 9.84
C ARG A 59 -5.61 15.01 8.80
N LEU A 60 -5.01 15.19 7.62
CA LEU A 60 -5.13 14.22 6.54
C LEU A 60 -4.45 12.89 6.88
N LEU A 61 -3.34 12.93 7.62
CA LEU A 61 -2.73 11.73 8.19
C LEU A 61 -3.67 11.03 9.17
N SER A 62 -4.28 11.75 10.11
CA SER A 62 -5.21 11.19 11.09
C SER A 62 -6.42 10.52 10.43
N LEU A 63 -7.00 11.16 9.41
CA LEU A 63 -8.08 10.59 8.60
C LEU A 63 -7.64 9.33 7.86
N HIS A 64 -6.41 9.32 7.35
CA HIS A 64 -5.87 8.11 6.72
C HIS A 64 -5.72 6.95 7.73
N VAL A 65 -5.18 7.22 8.92
CA VAL A 65 -4.99 6.19 9.94
C VAL A 65 -6.33 5.59 10.34
N SER A 66 -7.35 6.40 10.57
CA SER A 66 -8.70 5.89 10.88
C SER A 66 -9.32 5.14 9.70
N GLU A 67 -9.24 5.64 8.48
CA GLU A 67 -9.91 5.00 7.34
C GLU A 67 -9.21 3.74 6.83
N ALA A 68 -7.88 3.68 6.90
CA ALA A 68 -7.09 2.61 6.30
C ALA A 68 -6.54 1.61 7.30
N HIS A 69 -6.28 2.04 8.55
CA HIS A 69 -5.58 1.22 9.55
C HIS A 69 -6.40 0.92 10.80
N ASP A 70 -7.54 1.58 11.00
CA ASP A 70 -8.44 1.28 12.12
C ASP A 70 -9.51 0.26 11.72
N SER A 71 -9.44 -0.95 12.28
CA SER A 71 -10.44 -1.99 12.07
C SER A 71 -11.81 -1.61 12.64
N PHE A 72 -11.84 -0.77 13.67
CA PHE A 72 -13.08 -0.27 14.26
C PHE A 72 -13.84 0.66 13.32
N PHE A 73 -13.11 1.42 12.49
CA PHE A 73 -13.71 2.26 11.45
C PHE A 73 -14.56 1.40 10.50
N GLN A 74 -13.98 0.30 9.99
CA GLN A 74 -14.69 -0.61 9.09
C GLN A 74 -15.92 -1.24 9.74
N ALA A 75 -15.80 -1.67 11.01
CA ALA A 75 -16.93 -2.24 11.76
C ALA A 75 -18.07 -1.22 11.93
N LYS A 76 -17.75 0.05 12.20
CA LYS A 76 -18.73 1.13 12.30
C LYS A 76 -19.39 1.46 10.96
N VAL A 77 -18.63 1.51 9.88
CA VAL A 77 -19.18 1.70 8.52
C VAL A 77 -20.12 0.55 8.15
N ALA A 78 -19.76 -0.69 8.48
CA ALA A 78 -20.60 -1.87 8.24
C ALA A 78 -21.94 -1.81 9.00
N ARG A 79 -21.96 -1.17 10.18
CA ARG A 79 -23.18 -0.89 10.95
C ARG A 79 -23.98 0.33 10.43
N GLY A 80 -23.52 1.00 9.38
CA GLY A 80 -24.21 2.13 8.75
C GLY A 80 -23.93 3.50 9.37
N PHE A 81 -22.93 3.60 10.27
CA PHE A 81 -22.54 4.90 10.83
C PHE A 81 -21.80 5.77 9.80
N ALA A 82 -22.04 7.08 9.84
CA ALA A 82 -21.34 8.06 9.01
C ALA A 82 -19.95 8.36 9.60
N MET A 83 -18.95 7.65 9.10
CA MET A 83 -17.57 7.73 9.60
C MET A 83 -16.63 8.54 8.70
N TYR A 84 -16.96 8.73 7.41
CA TYR A 84 -16.09 9.47 6.49
C TYR A 84 -16.20 10.97 6.72
N GLU A 85 -15.14 11.60 7.21
CA GLU A 85 -15.12 13.06 7.42
C GLU A 85 -14.66 13.80 6.16
N CYS A 86 -15.12 15.04 5.99
CA CYS A 86 -14.65 15.92 4.91
C CYS A 86 -13.15 16.25 5.09
N LEU A 87 -12.42 16.27 3.97
CA LEU A 87 -10.97 16.49 3.96
C LEU A 87 -10.57 17.95 4.19
N VAL A 88 -11.47 18.91 3.95
CA VAL A 88 -11.19 20.36 4.03
C VAL A 88 -11.32 20.85 5.46
N GLU A 89 -10.29 21.54 5.96
CA GLU A 89 -10.27 22.08 7.32
C GLU A 89 -11.40 23.11 7.50
N GLY A 90 -12.08 23.07 8.65
CA GLY A 90 -13.30 23.86 8.89
C GLY A 90 -14.60 23.23 8.36
N CYS A 91 -14.54 22.13 7.59
CA CYS A 91 -15.73 21.41 7.17
C CYS A 91 -16.00 20.20 8.10
N GLY A 92 -17.01 20.31 8.96
CA GLY A 92 -17.40 19.28 9.94
C GLY A 92 -18.36 18.19 9.43
N VAL A 93 -18.54 18.08 8.11
CA VAL A 93 -19.51 17.14 7.52
C VAL A 93 -18.97 15.71 7.60
N LYS A 94 -19.80 14.80 8.12
CA LYS A 94 -19.54 13.35 8.16
C LYS A 94 -20.49 12.61 7.23
N LEU A 95 -19.95 11.64 6.51
CA LEU A 95 -20.59 10.98 5.38
C LEU A 95 -20.51 9.47 5.53
N LYS A 96 -21.50 8.78 4.93
CA LYS A 96 -21.62 7.33 5.02
C LYS A 96 -20.72 6.58 4.05
N THR A 97 -20.43 7.16 2.90
CA THR A 97 -19.64 6.49 1.84
C THR A 97 -18.54 7.39 1.32
N TYR A 98 -17.50 6.76 0.78
CA TYR A 98 -16.43 7.46 0.09
C TYR A 98 -16.95 8.27 -1.12
N LYS A 99 -17.91 7.71 -1.87
CA LYS A 99 -18.51 8.38 -3.04
C LYS A 99 -19.27 9.65 -2.65
N SER A 100 -20.05 9.62 -1.56
CA SER A 100 -20.76 10.82 -1.12
C SER A 100 -19.80 11.89 -0.60
N ARG A 101 -18.66 11.50 -0.01
CA ARG A 101 -17.58 12.44 0.29
C ARG A 101 -16.98 13.09 -0.93
N GLN A 102 -16.71 12.30 -1.96
CA GLN A 102 -16.20 12.83 -3.22
C GLN A 102 -17.18 13.85 -3.81
N GLN A 103 -18.46 13.52 -3.85
CA GLN A 103 -19.49 14.43 -4.33
C GLN A 103 -19.58 15.71 -3.47
N HIS A 104 -19.53 15.59 -2.14
CA HIS A 104 -19.50 16.76 -1.26
C HIS A 104 -18.31 17.69 -1.52
N LEU A 105 -17.12 17.14 -1.78
CA LEU A 105 -15.94 17.93 -2.14
C LEU A 105 -16.12 18.68 -3.46
N VAL A 106 -16.77 18.06 -4.45
CA VAL A 106 -17.09 18.71 -5.73
C VAL A 106 -18.17 19.79 -5.54
N ASP A 107 -19.25 19.48 -4.83
CA ASP A 107 -20.41 20.36 -4.75
C ASP A 107 -20.16 21.56 -3.84
N LYS A 108 -19.60 21.34 -2.65
CA LYS A 108 -19.37 22.37 -1.62
C LYS A 108 -18.01 23.04 -1.74
N HIS A 109 -16.97 22.27 -2.05
CA HIS A 109 -15.60 22.79 -2.09
C HIS A 109 -15.09 23.02 -3.53
N LYS A 110 -15.91 22.76 -4.55
CA LYS A 110 -15.58 22.99 -5.97
C LYS A 110 -14.29 22.29 -6.41
N PHE A 111 -13.98 21.15 -5.79
CA PHE A 111 -12.89 20.31 -6.24
C PHE A 111 -13.19 19.73 -7.63
N PRO A 112 -12.18 19.51 -8.48
CA PRO A 112 -12.36 18.79 -9.73
C PRO A 112 -12.92 17.39 -9.45
N SER A 113 -13.85 16.92 -10.29
CA SER A 113 -14.43 15.58 -10.16
C SER A 113 -13.39 14.45 -10.26
N SER A 114 -12.26 14.72 -10.92
CA SER A 114 -11.11 13.83 -11.06
C SER A 114 -10.18 13.78 -9.84
N PHE A 115 -10.46 14.56 -8.79
CA PHE A 115 -9.60 14.63 -7.61
C PHE A 115 -9.74 13.38 -6.73
N GLU A 116 -8.86 12.40 -6.86
CA GLU A 116 -8.82 11.28 -5.91
C GLU A 116 -7.79 11.52 -4.81
N PHE A 117 -8.27 11.60 -3.57
CA PHE A 117 -7.40 11.81 -2.41
C PHE A 117 -6.58 10.56 -2.05
N PHE A 118 -7.22 9.39 -1.97
CA PHE A 118 -6.52 8.13 -1.78
C PHE A 118 -6.15 7.53 -3.12
N LYS A 119 -5.16 8.12 -3.80
CA LYS A 119 -4.55 7.46 -4.96
C LYS A 119 -4.01 6.12 -4.49
N LYS A 120 -4.67 5.04 -4.92
CA LYS A 120 -4.13 3.69 -4.74
C LYS A 120 -2.77 3.68 -5.43
N ALA A 121 -1.74 3.21 -4.72
CA ALA A 121 -0.41 3.08 -5.28
C ALA A 121 -0.54 2.41 -6.66
N GLN A 122 0.02 3.05 -7.69
CA GLN A 122 -0.12 2.57 -9.05
C GLN A 122 0.34 1.11 -9.10
N PRO A 123 -0.49 0.19 -9.62
CA PRO A 123 -0.11 -1.20 -9.71
C PRO A 123 1.21 -1.31 -10.50
N SER A 124 2.11 -2.16 -10.04
CA SER A 124 3.41 -2.43 -10.68
C SER A 124 3.23 -2.67 -12.18
N LYS A 125 4.25 -2.37 -13.01
CA LYS A 125 4.21 -2.53 -14.49
C LYS A 125 3.65 -3.91 -14.91
N LYS A 126 3.94 -4.97 -14.16
CA LYS A 126 3.41 -6.34 -14.39
C LYS A 126 1.89 -6.44 -14.21
N GLN A 127 1.32 -5.73 -13.25
CA GLN A 127 -0.12 -5.74 -12.98
C GLN A 127 -0.89 -4.83 -13.94
N ARG A 128 -0.27 -3.75 -14.45
CA ARG A 128 -0.83 -2.95 -15.57
C ARG A 128 -0.99 -3.79 -16.84
N GLN A 129 0.00 -4.61 -17.18
CA GLN A 129 -0.07 -5.53 -18.32
C GLN A 129 -1.20 -6.57 -18.15
N LYS A 130 -1.40 -7.11 -16.94
CA LYS A 130 -2.48 -8.08 -16.65
C LYS A 130 -3.89 -7.48 -16.77
N VAL A 131 -4.07 -6.20 -16.42
CA VAL A 131 -5.36 -5.49 -16.59
C VAL A 131 -5.61 -5.17 -18.06
N GLN A 132 -4.57 -4.77 -18.82
CA GLN A 132 -4.70 -4.53 -20.26
C GLN A 132 -5.05 -5.81 -21.03
N HIS A 133 -4.47 -6.96 -20.67
CA HIS A 133 -4.82 -8.24 -21.30
C HIS A 133 -6.26 -8.69 -20.98
N LYS A 134 -6.74 -8.42 -19.76
CA LYS A 134 -8.16 -8.66 -19.40
C LYS A 134 -9.15 -7.72 -20.08
N GLN A 135 -8.75 -6.51 -20.46
CA GLN A 135 -9.63 -5.57 -21.15
C GLN A 135 -9.65 -5.79 -22.67
N ALA A 136 -8.56 -6.31 -23.24
CA ALA A 136 -8.49 -6.69 -24.65
C ALA A 136 -9.37 -7.91 -24.98
N SER A 137 -9.60 -8.82 -24.01
CA SER A 137 -10.46 -9.99 -24.20
C SER A 137 -11.97 -9.70 -24.11
N HIS A 138 -12.38 -8.48 -23.72
CA HIS A 138 -13.78 -8.07 -23.66
C HIS A 138 -14.16 -7.05 -24.76
N LYS A 139 -13.27 -6.77 -25.73
CA LYS A 139 -13.48 -5.74 -26.77
C LYS A 139 -13.60 -6.33 -28.18
N THR A 140 -14.25 -7.48 -28.33
CA THR A 140 -14.46 -8.13 -29.66
C THR A 140 -15.91 -8.56 -29.93
N GLU A 141 -16.89 -8.10 -29.15
CA GLU A 141 -18.32 -8.38 -29.43
C GLU A 141 -19.16 -7.11 -29.26
N GLU A 142 -18.87 -6.06 -30.02
CA GLU A 142 -19.75 -4.89 -30.14
C GLU A 142 -19.65 -4.32 -31.57
N VAL A 143 -20.24 -5.02 -32.55
CA VAL A 143 -20.83 -4.40 -33.75
C VAL A 143 -22.11 -5.16 -34.12
N SER A 144 -23.23 -4.53 -33.75
CA SER A 144 -24.51 -4.49 -34.49
C SER A 144 -25.24 -5.81 -34.78
N THR A 145 -26.24 -6.18 -33.99
CA THR A 145 -27.56 -6.57 -34.55
C THR A 145 -28.68 -6.40 -33.51
N ALA A 146 -29.85 -6.05 -34.03
CA ALA A 146 -31.09 -5.77 -33.32
C ALA A 146 -31.63 -6.95 -32.51
N MET A 147 -32.38 -6.59 -31.46
CA MET A 147 -33.45 -7.33 -30.77
C MET A 147 -33.82 -8.70 -31.35
N GLN A 148 -33.46 -9.78 -30.65
CA GLN A 148 -34.17 -11.06 -30.66
C GLN A 148 -33.92 -11.79 -29.33
N VAL A 149 -35.01 -12.30 -28.74
CA VAL A 149 -35.07 -12.99 -27.46
C VAL A 149 -35.00 -14.48 -27.77
N GLU A 150 -33.86 -15.15 -27.61
CA GLU A 150 -33.75 -16.58 -27.90
C GLU A 150 -32.91 -17.34 -26.85
N GLU A 151 -33.61 -18.23 -26.15
CA GLU A 151 -33.34 -19.60 -25.64
C GLU A 151 -31.89 -20.11 -25.39
N GLU A 152 -30.90 -19.65 -26.14
CA GLU A 152 -29.53 -20.23 -26.22
C GLU A 152 -28.64 -19.92 -25.00
N THR A 153 -29.03 -18.93 -24.19
CA THR A 153 -28.34 -18.63 -22.92
C THR A 153 -28.65 -19.64 -21.82
N LEU A 154 -29.84 -20.26 -21.85
CA LEU A 154 -30.24 -21.26 -20.86
C LEU A 154 -29.50 -22.57 -21.10
N ASP A 155 -29.34 -22.99 -22.36
CA ASP A 155 -28.66 -24.25 -22.69
C ASP A 155 -27.17 -24.25 -22.34
N ASN A 156 -26.49 -23.11 -22.46
CA ASN A 156 -25.11 -22.97 -22.01
C ASN A 156 -24.98 -23.10 -20.49
N ILE A 157 -25.92 -22.54 -19.74
CA ILE A 157 -25.98 -22.64 -18.28
C ILE A 157 -26.36 -24.08 -17.87
N ILE A 158 -27.34 -24.69 -18.52
CA ILE A 158 -27.78 -26.08 -18.31
C ILE A 158 -26.67 -27.07 -18.66
N THR A 159 -25.89 -26.80 -19.72
CA THR A 159 -24.72 -27.59 -20.11
C THR A 159 -23.58 -27.46 -19.09
N ALA A 160 -23.37 -26.26 -18.53
CA ALA A 160 -22.39 -26.05 -17.46
C ALA A 160 -22.80 -26.75 -16.16
N VAL A 161 -24.09 -26.75 -15.82
CA VAL A 161 -24.65 -27.46 -14.66
C VAL A 161 -24.63 -28.97 -14.85
N SER A 162 -24.90 -29.47 -16.06
CA SER A 162 -24.86 -30.91 -16.37
C SER A 162 -23.43 -31.48 -16.32
N LYS A 163 -22.41 -30.64 -16.53
CA LYS A 163 -21.00 -30.99 -16.33
C LYS A 163 -20.56 -30.98 -14.87
N LEU A 164 -21.40 -30.49 -13.95
CA LEU A 164 -21.24 -30.60 -12.50
C LEU A 164 -21.97 -31.86 -12.00
N SER A 165 -21.53 -33.04 -12.42
CA SER A 165 -21.95 -34.27 -11.74
C SER A 165 -21.32 -34.34 -10.34
N THR A 166 -22.16 -34.25 -9.31
CA THR A 166 -21.80 -34.55 -7.92
C THR A 166 -21.72 -36.06 -7.72
N SER A 167 -20.63 -36.67 -8.16
CA SER A 167 -20.28 -38.04 -7.77
C SER A 167 -18.79 -38.13 -7.52
N ASP A 168 -18.31 -37.40 -6.53
CA ASP A 168 -17.29 -37.94 -5.63
C ASP A 168 -17.26 -37.08 -4.37
N SER A 169 -17.71 -37.65 -3.25
CA SER A 169 -17.40 -37.09 -1.94
C SER A 169 -15.95 -37.47 -1.65
N PRO A 170 -14.98 -36.53 -1.55
CA PRO A 170 -13.62 -36.92 -1.24
C PRO A 170 -13.60 -37.39 0.22
N SER A 171 -13.59 -38.71 0.42
CA SER A 171 -13.22 -39.30 1.69
C SER A 171 -11.72 -39.06 1.86
N SER A 172 -11.39 -38.11 2.75
CA SER A 172 -10.07 -37.59 3.10
C SER A 172 -9.61 -36.33 2.33
N ILE A 173 -9.78 -35.20 3.01
CA ILE A 173 -8.95 -34.00 2.83
C ILE A 173 -7.56 -34.30 3.40
N SER A 174 -6.63 -34.72 2.54
CA SER A 174 -5.20 -34.74 2.86
C SER A 174 -4.65 -33.30 2.77
N PHE A 175 -4.51 -32.62 3.91
CA PHE A 175 -3.62 -31.47 4.00
C PHE A 175 -2.19 -31.97 3.77
N GLY A 176 -1.64 -31.66 2.60
CA GLY A 176 -0.34 -32.14 2.14
C GLY A 176 0.78 -31.89 3.15
N ARG A 177 1.06 -32.90 3.97
CA ARG A 177 2.26 -33.00 4.79
C ARG A 177 3.32 -33.68 3.92
N ARG A 178 3.93 -32.91 3.01
CA ARG A 178 5.18 -33.33 2.37
C ARG A 178 6.30 -33.18 3.40
N HIS A 179 6.65 -34.28 4.05
CA HIS A 179 7.93 -34.45 4.72
C HIS A 179 9.00 -34.69 3.65
N THR A 180 9.90 -33.73 3.44
CA THR A 180 11.32 -34.00 3.21
C THR A 180 12.13 -32.81 3.73
N GLN A 181 13.19 -33.11 4.48
CA GLN A 181 14.14 -32.23 5.17
C GLN A 181 13.64 -31.51 6.43
N GLY A 182 13.99 -32.12 7.56
CA GLY A 182 13.76 -31.60 8.90
C GLY A 182 14.65 -30.39 9.20
N PHE A 183 13.98 -29.33 9.65
CA PHE A 183 14.51 -28.49 10.71
C PHE A 183 13.49 -28.57 11.85
N ALA A 184 13.87 -29.22 12.94
CA ALA A 184 13.06 -29.21 14.15
C ALA A 184 13.05 -27.77 14.68
N PHE A 185 11.89 -27.12 14.68
CA PHE A 185 11.70 -25.84 15.35
C PHE A 185 11.71 -26.12 16.86
N ILE A 186 12.83 -25.81 17.52
CA ILE A 186 12.96 -25.92 18.98
C ILE A 186 12.67 -24.53 19.57
N PRO A 187 11.62 -24.36 20.38
CA PRO A 187 11.41 -23.12 21.13
C PRO A 187 12.60 -22.86 22.08
N GLY A 188 13.17 -21.66 22.04
CA GLY A 188 14.43 -21.27 22.71
C GLY A 188 14.44 -21.27 24.24
N ALA A 189 13.48 -21.94 24.90
CA ALA A 189 13.39 -22.03 26.36
C ALA A 189 14.10 -23.25 26.97
N VAL A 190 14.63 -24.18 26.16
CA VAL A 190 15.24 -25.46 26.63
C VAL A 190 16.71 -25.60 26.23
N GLN A 191 17.47 -24.50 26.23
CA GLN A 191 18.90 -24.52 25.87
C GLN A 191 19.84 -24.07 27.01
N ARG A 192 19.30 -23.89 28.23
CA ARG A 192 20.09 -23.43 29.38
C ARG A 192 20.41 -24.49 30.43
N GLU A 193 19.86 -25.70 30.33
CA GLU A 193 20.07 -26.75 31.33
C GLU A 193 21.06 -27.85 30.92
N ARG A 194 21.53 -27.90 29.67
CA ARG A 194 22.40 -28.99 29.18
C ARG A 194 23.89 -28.66 29.09
N ARG A 195 24.35 -27.55 29.70
CA ARG A 195 25.77 -27.14 29.68
C ARG A 195 26.45 -27.16 31.05
N SER A 196 25.79 -27.70 32.08
CA SER A 196 26.29 -27.71 33.47
C SER A 196 26.57 -29.10 34.06
N GLU A 197 26.52 -30.19 33.27
CA GLU A 197 26.75 -31.56 33.78
C GLU A 197 27.91 -32.34 33.13
N PHE A 198 28.73 -31.70 32.27
CA PHE A 198 29.84 -32.38 31.57
C PHE A 198 31.26 -31.85 31.89
N SER A 199 31.47 -31.18 33.03
CA SER A 199 32.80 -30.70 33.46
C SER A 199 33.31 -31.28 34.78
N ALA A 200 32.80 -32.41 35.25
CA ALA A 200 33.28 -33.03 36.49
C ALA A 200 33.24 -34.56 36.44
N SER A 201 34.16 -35.16 35.67
CA SER A 201 34.67 -36.53 35.93
C SER A 201 35.71 -36.94 34.88
N GLN A 202 36.98 -36.58 35.12
CA GLN A 202 38.16 -37.42 34.85
C GLN A 202 39.45 -36.58 34.95
N THR A 203 40.15 -36.65 36.10
CA THR A 203 41.60 -36.88 36.14
C THR A 203 41.87 -37.83 37.29
N LYS A 204 42.41 -39.02 36.95
CA LYS A 204 43.04 -39.95 37.90
C LYS A 204 44.48 -39.48 38.12
N GLY A 205 44.89 -39.46 39.38
CA GLY A 205 46.26 -39.46 39.89
C GLY A 205 46.19 -40.07 41.27
#